data_AF-S8C5C8-F1
#
_entry.id   AF-S8C5C8-F1
#
_cell.length_a   1.000
_cell.length_b   1.000
_cell.length_c   1.000
_cell.angle_alpha   90.00
_cell.angle_beta   90.00
_cell.angle_gamma   90.00
#
_symmetry.space_group_name_H-M   'P 1'
#
loop_
_entity.id
_entity.type
_entity.pdbx_description
1 polymer ?
#
loop_
_entity_poly.entity_id
_entity_poly.type
_entity_poly.pdbx_seq_one_letter_code
_entity_poly.pdbx_strand_id
1 'polypeptide(L)' 'SGQRVIVDEEIENGGDKCSQSVVTVQGLTASGFLLAVGDDGKTRELHPNGSSLDFFKGLISRKP' A
#
# COMPACT_ATOMS: atom_id res chain seq x y z
N SER A 1 -16.96 -6.27 5.15
CA SER A 1 -16.57 -4.90 5.54
C SER A 1 -15.04 -4.83 5.54
N GLY A 2 -14.45 -3.86 4.86
CA GLY A 2 -13.00 -3.66 4.82
C GLY A 2 -12.70 -2.25 4.28
N GLN A 3 -11.63 -1.62 4.75
CA GLN A 3 -11.26 -0.28 4.30
C GLN A 3 -10.52 -0.40 2.95
N ARG A 4 -11.11 0.15 1.88
CA ARG A 4 -10.44 0.25 0.58
C ARG A 4 -9.56 1.49 0.56
N VAL A 5 -8.33 1.36 0.11
CA VAL A 5 -7.33 2.44 0.02
C VAL A 5 -6.63 2.40 -1.33
N ILE A 6 -6.19 3.57 -1.79
CA ILE A 6 -5.36 3.71 -2.98
C ILE A 6 -3.92 3.75 -2.51
N VAL A 7 -3.07 2.91 -3.10
CA VAL A 7 -1.65 2.82 -2.78
C VAL A 7 -0.82 3.07 -4.03
N ASP A 8 0.31 3.68 -3.81
CA ASP A 8 1.31 3.97 -4.82
C ASP A 8 2.29 2.79 -4.89
N GLU A 9 2.44 2.17 -6.06
CA GLU A 9 3.43 1.12 -6.30
C GLU A 9 4.74 1.76 -6.78
N GLU A 10 5.80 1.62 -5.98
CA GLU A 10 7.16 1.99 -6.40
C GLU A 10 7.58 1.11 -7.59
N ILE A 11 7.71 1.73 -8.76
CA ILE A 11 8.29 1.07 -9.93
C ILE A 11 9.81 1.19 -9.81
N GLU A 12 10.52 0.06 -9.78
CA GLU A 12 11.98 -0.05 -9.59
C GLU A 12 12.85 0.75 -10.60
N ASN A 13 12.26 1.40 -11.60
CA ASN A 13 12.95 2.05 -12.72
C ASN A 13 12.96 3.58 -12.66
N GLY A 14 13.14 4.16 -11.46
CA GLY A 14 13.67 5.52 -11.29
C GLY A 14 12.98 6.66 -12.07
N GLY A 15 11.68 6.57 -12.32
CA GLY A 15 10.90 7.61 -12.99
C GLY A 15 9.61 7.90 -12.25
N ASP A 16 9.11 9.13 -12.38
CA ASP A 16 7.86 9.71 -11.82
C ASP A 16 6.56 8.89 -12.05
N LYS A 17 6.65 7.68 -12.59
CA LYS A 17 5.52 6.77 -12.75
C LYS A 17 5.34 5.95 -11.49
N CYS A 18 4.50 6.45 -10.59
CA CYS A 18 3.83 5.62 -9.60
C CYS A 18 2.60 4.96 -10.24
N SER A 19 2.53 3.62 -10.23
CA SER A 19 1.30 2.94 -10.60
C SER A 19 0.38 2.91 -9.38
N GLN A 20 -0.86 3.36 -9.51
CA GLN A 20 -1.81 3.32 -8.41
C GLN A 20 -2.60 2.02 -8.42
N SER A 21 -2.73 1.40 -7.26
CA SER A 21 -3.49 0.18 -7.06
C SER A 21 -4.50 0.37 -5.94
N VAL A 22 -5.69 -0.22 -6.09
CA VAL A 22 -6.68 -0.25 -5.01
C VAL A 22 -6.54 -1.56 -4.25
N VAL A 23 -6.45 -1.45 -2.92
CA VAL A 23 -6.30 -2.60 -2.03
C VAL A 23 -7.28 -2.49 -0.87
N THR A 24 -7.63 -3.64 -0.28
CA THR A 24 -8.48 -3.72 0.91
C THR A 24 -7.62 -4.07 2.12
N VAL A 25 -7.63 -3.19 3.13
CA VAL A 25 -6.94 -3.42 4.41
C VAL A 25 -7.63 -4.54 5.17
N GLN A 26 -6.85 -5.54 5.57
CA GLN A 26 -7.29 -6.71 6.34
C GLN A 26 -6.88 -6.63 7.81
N GLY A 27 -5.85 -5.84 8.14
CA GLY A 27 -5.35 -5.70 9.50
C GLY A 27 -3.92 -5.20 9.55
N LEU A 28 -3.17 -5.71 10.54
CA LEU A 28 -1.76 -5.39 10.74
C LEU A 28 -0.88 -6.63 10.52
N THR A 29 0.34 -6.40 10.06
CA THR A 29 1.41 -7.39 10.08
C THR A 29 2.04 -7.48 11.47
N ALA A 30 2.85 -8.51 11.72
CA ALA A 30 3.52 -8.69 13.01
C ALA A 30 4.50 -7.57 13.36
N SER A 31 5.05 -6.90 12.34
CA SER A 31 5.91 -5.71 12.45
C SER A 31 5.13 -4.41 12.68
N GLY A 32 3.79 -4.45 12.62
CA GLY A 32 2.93 -3.30 12.89
C GLY A 32 2.56 -2.46 11.66
N PHE A 33 2.83 -2.94 10.45
CA PHE A 33 2.42 -2.28 9.20
C PHE A 33 1.03 -2.75 8.75
N LEU A 34 0.45 -2.07 7.76
CA LEU A 34 -0.84 -2.47 7.22
C LEU A 34 -0.72 -3.71 6.33
N LEU A 35 -1.55 -4.72 6.59
CA LEU A 35 -1.74 -5.87 5.72
C LEU A 35 -2.92 -5.60 4.78
N ALA A 36 -2.69 -5.68 3.48
CA ALA A 36 -3.72 -5.42 2.47
C ALA A 36 -3.77 -6.50 1.40
N VAL A 37 -4.95 -6.70 0.81
CA VAL A 37 -5.18 -7.62 -0.31
C VAL A 37 -5.67 -6.81 -1.51
N GLY A 38 -4.97 -6.92 -2.64
CA GLY A 38 -5.38 -6.28 -3.90
C GLY A 38 -6.51 -7.02 -4.60
N ASP A 39 -7.09 -6.38 -5.61
CA ASP A 39 -8.12 -7.01 -6.46
C ASP A 39 -7.56 -8.23 -7.24
N ASP A 40 -6.23 -8.35 -7.35
CA ASP A 40 -5.52 -9.52 -7.87
C ASP A 40 -5.40 -10.69 -6.87
N GLY A 41 -5.97 -10.55 -5.67
CA GLY A 41 -5.87 -11.51 -4.58
C GLY A 41 -4.50 -11.56 -3.91
N LYS A 42 -3.54 -10.72 -4.31
CA LYS A 42 -2.20 -10.72 -3.73
C LYS A 42 -2.18 -9.88 -2.45
N THR A 43 -1.59 -10.48 -1.42
CA THR A 43 -1.32 -9.84 -0.15
C THR A 43 -0.07 -8.97 -0.24
N ARG A 44 -0.12 -7.79 0.36
CA ARG A 44 0.95 -6.79 0.38
C ARG A 44 1.05 -6.18 1.78
N GLU A 45 2.27 -5.85 2.20
CA GLU A 45 2.50 -4.99 3.36
C GLU A 45 2.62 -3.53 2.85
N LEU A 46 1.92 -2.60 3.50
CA LEU A 46 1.93 -1.19 3.12
C LEU A 46 2.71 -0.35 4.13
N HIS A 47 3.57 0.53 3.61
CA HIS A 47 4.40 1.43 4.40
C HIS A 47 4.02 2.89 4.16
N PRO A 48 4.11 3.77 5.18
CA PRO A 48 3.99 5.21 4.96
C PRO A 48 5.18 5.73 4.15
N ASN A 49 4.93 6.54 3.14
CA ASN A 49 5.95 7.25 2.36
C ASN A 49 6.32 8.62 2.96
N GLY A 50 5.62 9.04 4.01
CA GLY A 50 5.89 10.30 4.73
C GLY A 50 5.29 11.56 4.10
N SER A 51 4.52 11.47 3.01
CA SER A 51 3.92 12.65 2.35
C SER A 51 2.63 13.15 3.02
N SER A 52 2.07 12.37 3.95
CA SER A 52 0.76 12.62 4.54
C SER A 52 0.74 12.25 6.03
N LEU A 53 -0.06 13.00 6.80
CA LEU A 53 -0.42 12.68 8.19
C LEU A 53 -1.71 11.84 8.28
N ASP A 54 -2.48 11.77 7.20
CA ASP A 54 -3.60 10.84 7.08
C ASP A 54 -3.04 9.43 6.84
N PHE A 55 -3.30 8.53 7.79
CA PHE A 55 -2.73 7.18 7.84
C PHE A 55 -3.07 6.33 6.60
N PHE A 56 -4.20 6.59 5.95
CA PHE A 56 -4.62 5.85 4.75
C PHE A 56 -4.24 6.56 3.45
N LYS A 57 -3.42 7.62 3.54
CA LYS A 57 -2.84 8.33 2.39
C LYS A 57 -1.33 8.28 2.46
N GLY A 58 -0.69 8.33 1.29
CA GLY A 58 0.76 8.22 1.21
C GLY A 58 1.26 6.83 1.65
N LEU A 59 0.51 5.78 1.31
CA LEU A 59 0.93 4.41 1.52
C LEU A 59 1.57 3.87 0.24
N ILE A 60 2.71 3.21 0.39
CA ILE A 60 3.41 2.52 -0.68
C ILE A 60 3.42 1.02 -0.43
N SER A 61 3.28 0.24 -1.50
CA SER A 61 3.55 -1.20 -1.47
C SER A 61 4.98 -1.42 -1.99
N ARG A 62 5.87 -1.93 -1.15
CA ARG A 62 7.18 -2.40 -1.61
C ARG A 62 7.03 -3.82 -2.14
N LYS A 63 7.60 -4.10 -3.32
CA LYS A 63 7.74 -5.48 -3.77
C LYS A 63 8.79 -6.16 -2.87
N PRO A 64 8.53 -7.39 -2.39
CA PRO A 64 9.57 -8.20 -1.78
C PRO A 64 10.63 -8.61 -2.80
#